data_AF-A0A2W6U0J0-F1
#
_entry.id   AF-A0A2W6U0J0-F1
#
_cell.length_a   1.000
_cell.length_b   1.000
_cell.length_c   1.000
_cell.angle_alpha   90.00
_cell.angle_beta   90.00
_cell.angle_gamma   90.00
#
_symmetry.space_group_name_H-M   'P 1'
#
loop_
_entity.id
_entity.type
_entity.pdbx_description
1 polymer ?
#
loop_
_entity_poly.entity_id
_entity_poly.type
_entity_poly.pdbx_seq_one_letter_code
_entity_poly.pdbx_strand_id
1 'polypeptide(L)'
;MSRVELQIGGRPYTVACAPGEEAHIRALGQRVDAKMQTIGANRAPQEVQNMLFAALLLADEMDELTRGAAAAELIVRTAQEERDSFERQRAEQDALIARLRDDLGAAQDALEAERSRAAAPAAPAPGSSMNDDLAPALERFADLLENCAERLEQRLPAPYMDGGGTARHEPTEYP
;
A
#
# COMPACT_ATOMS: atom_id res chain seq x y z
N MET A 1 -50.50 -42.67 -11.37
CA MET A 1 -49.66 -42.86 -10.16
C MET A 1 -48.73 -44.04 -10.42
N SER A 2 -47.46 -43.89 -10.10
CA SER A 2 -46.45 -44.94 -10.30
C SER A 2 -46.15 -45.64 -8.97
N ARG A 3 -45.47 -46.78 -9.04
CA ARG A 3 -45.14 -47.61 -7.89
C ARG A 3 -43.76 -48.21 -8.06
N VAL A 4 -42.98 -48.17 -6.99
CA VAL A 4 -41.63 -48.73 -6.93
C VAL A 4 -41.57 -49.79 -5.85
N GLU A 5 -40.98 -50.93 -6.19
CA GLU A 5 -40.60 -51.95 -5.22
C GLU A 5 -39.16 -51.69 -4.75
N LEU A 6 -39.00 -51.60 -3.43
CA LEU A 6 -37.76 -51.37 -2.71
C LEU A 6 -37.40 -52.62 -1.92
N GLN A 7 -36.11 -52.96 -1.85
CA GLN A 7 -35.60 -54.01 -0.97
C GLN A 7 -34.88 -53.33 0.19
N ILE A 8 -35.39 -53.50 1.41
CA ILE A 8 -34.83 -52.85 2.60
C ILE A 8 -34.77 -53.89 3.72
N GLY A 9 -33.60 -54.08 4.33
CA GLY A 9 -33.40 -55.05 5.41
C GLY A 9 -33.68 -56.49 4.99
N GLY A 10 -33.61 -56.79 3.69
CA GLY A 10 -33.94 -58.10 3.12
C GLY A 10 -35.44 -58.34 2.89
N ARG A 11 -36.28 -57.31 2.95
CA ARG A 11 -37.73 -57.42 2.69
C ARG A 11 -38.20 -56.47 1.57
N PRO A 12 -39.18 -56.89 0.76
CA PRO A 12 -39.77 -56.04 -0.26
C PRO A 12 -40.78 -55.05 0.34
N TYR A 13 -40.70 -53.80 -0.08
CA TYR A 13 -41.65 -52.73 0.24
C TYR A 13 -42.13 -52.06 -1.03
N THR A 14 -43.42 -51.79 -1.10
CA THR A 14 -44.05 -51.15 -2.24
C THR A 14 -44.43 -49.71 -1.89
N VAL A 15 -43.83 -48.74 -2.58
CA VAL A 15 -44.05 -47.31 -2.34
C VAL A 15 -44.69 -46.67 -3.56
N ALA A 16 -45.77 -45.91 -3.36
CA ALA A 16 -46.38 -45.10 -4.39
C ALA A 16 -45.57 -43.81 -4.59
N CYS A 17 -45.40 -43.39 -5.85
CA CYS A 17 -44.67 -42.18 -6.19
C CYS A 17 -45.29 -41.46 -7.40
N ALA A 18 -44.88 -40.21 -7.57
CA ALA A 18 -45.23 -39.44 -8.76
C ALA A 18 -44.54 -40.05 -10.01
N PRO A 19 -45.16 -39.96 -11.20
CA PRO A 19 -44.49 -40.37 -12.43
C PRO A 19 -43.18 -39.58 -12.63
N GLY A 20 -42.08 -40.27 -12.91
CA GLY A 20 -40.75 -39.68 -13.09
C GLY A 20 -39.87 -39.69 -11.83
N GLU A 21 -40.43 -39.92 -10.64
CA GLU A 21 -39.68 -39.97 -9.37
C GLU A 21 -39.14 -41.38 -9.04
N GLU A 22 -39.38 -42.38 -9.89
CA GLU A 22 -39.11 -43.78 -9.58
C GLU A 22 -37.63 -44.02 -9.26
N ALA A 23 -36.73 -43.37 -9.99
CA ALA A 23 -35.29 -43.45 -9.78
C ALA A 23 -34.87 -42.82 -8.45
N HIS A 24 -35.45 -41.66 -8.11
CA HIS A 24 -35.15 -40.97 -6.86
C HIS A 24 -35.60 -41.80 -5.65
N ILE A 25 -36.83 -42.31 -5.67
CA ILE A 25 -37.34 -43.18 -4.60
C ILE A 25 -36.51 -44.46 -4.46
N ARG A 26 -36.06 -45.05 -5.57
CA ARG A 26 -35.15 -46.21 -5.55
C ARG A 26 -33.82 -45.86 -4.88
N ALA A 27 -33.24 -44.70 -5.20
CA ALA A 27 -32.00 -44.23 -4.58
C ALA A 27 -32.16 -43.95 -3.07
N LEU A 28 -33.29 -43.36 -2.66
CA LEU A 28 -33.60 -43.18 -1.24
C LEU A 28 -33.74 -44.52 -0.52
N GLY A 29 -34.45 -45.49 -1.11
CA GLY A 29 -34.57 -46.84 -0.55
C GLY A 29 -33.21 -47.52 -0.36
N GLN A 30 -32.30 -47.39 -1.34
CA GLN A 30 -30.93 -47.91 -1.23
C GLN A 30 -30.15 -47.27 -0.08
N ARG A 31 -30.34 -45.96 0.17
CA ARG A 31 -29.71 -45.28 1.32
C ARG A 31 -30.22 -45.82 2.65
N VAL A 32 -31.53 -46.04 2.77
CA VAL A 32 -32.11 -46.65 3.98
C VAL A 32 -31.58 -48.07 4.18
N ASP A 33 -31.54 -48.88 3.13
CA ASP A 33 -31.01 -50.26 3.21
C ASP A 33 -29.53 -50.27 3.60
N ALA A 34 -28.71 -49.41 2.98
CA ALA A 34 -27.30 -49.25 3.34
C ALA A 34 -27.16 -48.87 4.82
N LYS A 35 -28.03 -48.01 5.35
CA LYS A 35 -27.99 -47.65 6.76
C LYS A 35 -28.38 -48.82 7.66
N MET A 36 -29.40 -49.59 7.28
CA MET A 36 -29.74 -50.82 8.00
C MET A 36 -28.58 -51.83 8.05
N GLN A 37 -27.78 -51.90 6.98
CA GLN A 37 -26.59 -52.76 6.95
C GLN A 37 -25.50 -52.30 7.94
N THR A 38 -25.37 -51.00 8.22
CA THR A 38 -24.39 -50.49 9.21
C THR A 38 -24.69 -50.92 10.65
N ILE A 39 -25.93 -51.28 10.96
CA ILE A 39 -26.33 -51.82 12.27
C ILE A 39 -25.70 -53.21 12.49
N GLY A 40 -25.38 -53.95 11.41
CA GLY A 40 -24.54 -55.14 11.44
C GLY A 40 -25.02 -56.24 12.38
N ALA A 41 -24.12 -56.68 13.28
CA ALA A 41 -24.36 -57.71 14.28
C ALA A 41 -25.22 -57.24 15.47
N ASN A 42 -25.40 -55.92 15.64
CA ASN A 42 -26.24 -55.34 16.69
C ASN A 42 -27.71 -55.22 16.27
N ARG A 43 -28.13 -55.97 15.24
CA ARG A 43 -29.53 -56.00 14.84
C ARG A 43 -30.37 -56.51 16.00
N ALA A 44 -31.32 -55.68 16.41
CA ALA A 44 -32.36 -56.07 17.34
C ALA A 44 -33.16 -57.24 16.76
N PRO A 45 -33.73 -58.10 17.63
CA PRO A 45 -34.61 -59.19 17.19
C PRO A 45 -35.84 -58.66 16.43
N GLN A 46 -36.25 -57.41 16.72
CA GLN A 46 -37.39 -56.76 16.11
C GLN A 46 -36.94 -55.82 14.99
N GLU A 47 -37.42 -56.10 13.79
CA GLU A 47 -37.16 -55.31 12.59
C GLU A 47 -37.54 -53.83 12.73
N VAL A 48 -38.64 -53.54 13.43
CA VAL A 48 -39.09 -52.16 13.69
C VAL A 48 -38.02 -51.37 14.46
N GLN A 49 -37.33 -52.01 15.41
CA GLN A 49 -36.24 -51.37 16.15
C GLN A 49 -35.03 -51.12 15.25
N ASN A 50 -34.70 -52.03 14.34
CA ASN A 50 -33.64 -51.81 13.36
C ASN A 50 -33.96 -50.65 12.41
N MET A 51 -35.22 -50.54 11.99
CA MET A 51 -35.69 -49.41 11.17
C MET A 51 -35.62 -48.09 11.94
N LEU A 52 -35.95 -48.09 13.24
CA LEU A 52 -35.81 -46.93 14.11
C LEU A 52 -34.35 -46.48 14.21
N PHE A 53 -33.40 -47.41 14.42
CA PHE A 53 -31.98 -47.06 14.45
C PHE A 53 -31.48 -46.49 13.12
N ALA A 54 -31.88 -47.09 11.99
CA ALA A 54 -31.53 -46.55 10.67
C ALA A 54 -32.09 -45.14 10.46
N ALA A 55 -33.33 -44.89 10.88
CA ALA A 55 -33.94 -43.56 10.81
C ALA A 55 -33.21 -42.54 11.70
N LEU A 56 -32.84 -42.92 12.92
CA LEU A 56 -32.10 -42.04 13.83
C LEU A 56 -30.71 -41.69 13.28
N LEU A 57 -29.99 -42.65 12.71
CA LEU A 57 -28.68 -42.39 12.11
C LEU A 57 -28.79 -41.48 10.87
N LEU A 58 -29.80 -41.66 10.03
CA LEU A 58 -30.05 -40.76 8.90
C LEU A 58 -30.45 -39.36 9.36
N ALA A 59 -31.24 -39.25 10.44
CA ALA A 59 -31.62 -37.96 11.03
C ALA A 59 -30.40 -37.23 11.61
N ASP A 60 -29.50 -37.94 12.28
CA ASP A 60 -28.24 -37.39 12.80
C ASP A 60 -27.35 -36.86 11.68
N GLU A 61 -27.21 -37.62 10.57
CA GLU A 61 -26.47 -37.15 9.39
C GLU A 61 -27.09 -35.88 8.78
N MET A 62 -28.42 -35.81 8.68
CA MET A 62 -29.10 -34.62 8.19
C MET A 62 -28.94 -33.42 9.13
N ASP A 63 -29.00 -33.65 10.44
CA ASP A 63 -28.82 -32.60 11.44
C ASP A 63 -27.39 -32.06 11.43
N GLU A 64 -26.38 -32.93 11.31
CA GLU A 64 -24.98 -32.54 11.20
C GLU A 64 -24.73 -31.74 9.90
N LEU A 65 -25.28 -32.17 8.76
CA LEU A 65 -25.21 -31.41 7.52
C LEU A 65 -25.89 -30.04 7.62
N THR A 66 -27.03 -29.97 8.31
CA THR A 66 -27.77 -28.72 8.53
C THR A 66 -26.99 -27.76 9.43
N ARG A 67 -26.42 -28.27 10.52
CA ARG A 67 -25.54 -27.50 11.42
C ARG A 67 -24.28 -27.02 10.69
N GLY A 68 -23.65 -27.89 9.90
CA GLY A 68 -22.51 -27.55 9.07
C GLY A 68 -22.83 -26.48 8.03
N ALA A 69 -23.98 -26.56 7.37
CA ALA A 69 -24.44 -25.55 6.42
C ALA A 69 -24.68 -24.20 7.10
N ALA A 70 -25.33 -24.18 8.26
CA ALA A 70 -25.55 -22.95 9.04
C ALA A 70 -24.23 -22.30 9.51
N ALA A 71 -23.26 -23.12 9.95
CA ALA A 71 -21.94 -22.63 10.32
C ALA A 71 -21.18 -22.06 9.10
N ALA A 72 -21.24 -22.74 7.96
CA ALA A 72 -20.64 -22.28 6.72
C ALA A 72 -21.27 -20.95 6.24
N GLU A 73 -22.60 -20.81 6.35
CA GLU A 73 -23.30 -19.57 6.02
C GLU A 73 -22.82 -18.40 6.91
N LEU A 74 -22.64 -18.64 8.21
CA LEU A 74 -22.10 -17.63 9.12
C LEU A 74 -20.69 -17.20 8.72
N ILE A 75 -19.79 -18.15 8.40
CA ILE A 75 -18.42 -17.87 7.96
C ILE A 75 -18.42 -17.05 6.66
N VAL A 76 -19.25 -17.44 5.70
CA VAL A 76 -19.38 -16.71 4.42
C VAL A 76 -19.85 -15.29 4.68
N ARG A 77 -20.86 -15.12 5.53
CA ARG A 77 -21.38 -13.80 5.88
C ARG A 77 -20.33 -12.92 6.56
N THR A 78 -19.60 -13.44 7.55
CA THR A 78 -18.55 -12.67 8.23
C THR A 78 -17.42 -12.30 7.26
N ALA A 79 -17.02 -13.22 6.38
CA ALA A 79 -16.01 -12.94 5.37
C ALA A 79 -16.47 -11.90 4.33
N GLN A 80 -17.76 -11.87 4.00
CA GLN A 80 -18.36 -10.83 3.15
C GLN A 80 -18.35 -9.47 3.85
N GLU A 81 -18.74 -9.40 5.13
CA GLU A 81 -18.72 -8.16 5.91
C GLU A 81 -17.27 -7.59 6.03
N GLU A 82 -16.28 -8.45 6.26
CA GLU A 82 -14.86 -8.08 6.26
C GLU A 82 -14.42 -7.57 4.89
N ARG A 83 -14.74 -8.30 3.81
CA ARG A 83 -14.40 -7.89 2.44
C ARG A 83 -15.00 -6.53 2.09
N ASP A 84 -16.28 -6.32 2.39
CA ASP A 84 -16.95 -5.04 2.15
C ASP A 84 -16.28 -3.90 2.94
N SER A 85 -15.82 -4.18 4.17
CA SER A 85 -15.10 -3.20 4.99
C SER A 85 -13.75 -2.82 4.36
N PHE A 86 -13.00 -3.79 3.82
CA PHE A 86 -11.75 -3.54 3.11
C PHE A 86 -11.97 -2.79 1.80
N GLU A 87 -13.02 -3.13 1.04
CA GLU A 87 -13.38 -2.43 -0.19
C GLU A 87 -13.72 -0.95 0.09
N ARG A 88 -14.43 -0.66 1.20
CA ARG A 88 -14.70 0.72 1.64
C ARG A 88 -13.43 1.46 2.05
N GLN A 89 -12.56 0.84 2.85
CA GLN A 89 -11.30 1.45 3.26
C GLN A 89 -10.41 1.77 2.05
N ARG A 90 -10.37 0.88 1.06
CA ARG A 90 -9.63 1.11 -0.18
C ARG A 90 -10.20 2.28 -0.97
N ALA A 91 -11.51 2.35 -1.12
CA ALA A 91 -12.16 3.47 -1.80
C ALA A 91 -11.89 4.81 -1.10
N GLU A 92 -11.90 4.83 0.24
CA GLU A 92 -11.54 6.00 1.03
C GLU A 92 -10.07 6.41 0.83
N GLN A 93 -9.15 5.44 0.83
CA GLN A 93 -7.73 5.70 0.53
C GLN A 93 -7.54 6.25 -0.88
N ASP A 94 -8.19 5.67 -1.89
CA ASP A 94 -8.10 6.12 -3.27
C ASP A 94 -8.63 7.56 -3.42
N ALA A 95 -9.71 7.90 -2.73
CA ALA A 95 -10.25 9.26 -2.70
C ALA A 95 -9.29 10.26 -2.02
N LEU A 96 -8.66 9.87 -0.91
CA LEU A 96 -7.65 10.70 -0.25
C LEU A 96 -6.43 10.92 -1.15
N ILE A 97 -5.95 9.87 -1.81
CA ILE A 97 -4.83 9.95 -2.75
C ILE A 97 -5.15 10.89 -3.90
N ALA A 98 -6.35 10.82 -4.46
CA ALA A 98 -6.79 11.74 -5.52
C ALA A 98 -6.76 13.20 -5.03
N ARG A 99 -7.34 13.45 -3.86
CA ARG A 99 -7.34 14.80 -3.26
C ARG A 99 -5.93 15.33 -3.03
N LEU A 100 -5.02 14.52 -2.47
CA LEU A 100 -3.64 14.93 -2.24
C LEU A 100 -2.90 15.23 -3.54
N ARG A 101 -3.19 14.50 -4.63
CA ARG A 101 -2.62 14.80 -5.95
C ARG A 101 -3.13 16.13 -6.49
N ASP A 102 -4.42 16.41 -6.35
CA ASP A 102 -5.02 17.68 -6.77
C ASP A 102 -4.43 18.86 -5.99
N ASP A 103 -4.34 18.75 -4.66
CA ASP A 103 -3.75 19.76 -3.78
C ASP A 103 -2.26 20.01 -4.13
N LEU A 104 -1.50 18.93 -4.40
CA LEU A 104 -0.10 19.05 -4.80
C LEU A 104 0.04 19.72 -6.16
N GLY A 105 -0.82 19.41 -7.13
CA GLY A 105 -0.85 20.06 -8.44
C GLY A 105 -1.12 21.56 -8.32
N ALA A 106 -2.15 21.94 -7.55
CA ALA A 106 -2.47 23.35 -7.32
C ALA A 106 -1.33 24.12 -6.63
N ALA A 107 -0.64 23.49 -5.67
CA ALA A 107 0.51 24.09 -5.01
C ALA A 107 1.71 24.26 -5.96
N GLN A 108 1.94 23.32 -6.87
CA GLN A 108 2.98 23.42 -7.89
C GLN A 108 2.69 24.56 -8.87
N ASP A 109 1.46 24.66 -9.37
CA ASP A 109 1.03 25.73 -10.27
C ASP A 109 1.16 27.12 -9.62
N ALA A 110 0.79 27.24 -8.34
CA ALA A 110 0.94 28.48 -7.59
C ALA A 110 2.41 28.89 -7.43
N LEU A 111 3.30 27.93 -7.12
CA LEU A 111 4.73 28.19 -7.01
C LEU A 111 5.33 28.61 -8.36
N GLU A 112 4.91 28.01 -9.46
CA GLU A 112 5.36 28.39 -10.81
C GLU A 112 4.86 29.79 -11.20
N ALA A 113 3.63 30.14 -10.84
CA ALA A 113 3.08 31.48 -11.02
C ALA A 113 3.84 32.54 -10.20
N GLU A 114 4.22 32.24 -8.95
CA GLU A 114 5.05 33.14 -8.13
C GLU A 114 6.46 33.29 -8.73
N ARG A 115 7.09 32.19 -9.15
CA ARG A 115 8.40 32.19 -9.79
C ARG A 115 8.40 33.00 -11.09
N SER A 116 7.42 32.80 -11.96
CA SER A 116 7.30 33.54 -13.22
C SER A 116 7.03 35.03 -13.00
N ARG A 117 6.23 35.39 -11.98
CA ARG A 117 6.04 36.79 -11.58
C ARG A 117 7.33 37.44 -11.07
N ALA A 118 8.12 36.72 -10.28
CA ALA A 118 9.42 37.19 -9.81
C ALA A 118 10.47 37.27 -10.93
N ALA A 119 10.36 36.42 -11.96
CA ALA A 119 11.26 36.40 -13.12
C ALA A 119 10.88 37.39 -14.23
N ALA A 120 9.73 38.07 -14.14
CA ALA A 120 9.39 39.15 -15.06
C ALA A 120 10.49 40.22 -15.01
N PRO A 121 10.96 40.74 -16.17
CA PRO A 121 12.03 41.72 -16.18
C PRO A 121 11.57 42.93 -15.39
N ALA A 122 12.27 43.22 -14.29
CA ALA A 122 12.16 44.53 -13.66
C ALA A 122 12.35 45.57 -14.76
N ALA A 123 11.36 46.47 -14.92
CA ALA A 123 11.55 47.65 -15.75
C ALA A 123 12.92 48.26 -15.41
N PRO A 124 13.74 48.66 -16.40
CA PRO A 124 15.12 49.03 -16.16
C PRO A 124 15.18 50.04 -15.01
N ALA A 125 15.76 49.61 -13.89
CA ALA A 125 15.94 50.47 -12.75
C ALA A 125 16.83 51.64 -13.19
N PRO A 126 16.46 52.91 -12.94
CA PRO A 126 17.37 54.00 -13.21
C PRO A 126 18.53 53.92 -12.21
N GLY A 127 19.70 53.55 -12.70
CA GLY A 127 20.98 53.76 -12.03
C GLY A 127 21.58 52.58 -11.28
N SER A 128 22.34 51.74 -11.99
CA SER A 128 23.50 51.01 -11.46
C SER A 128 24.80 51.79 -11.70
N SER A 129 24.78 53.12 -11.56
CA SER A 129 25.92 53.99 -11.89
C SER A 129 27.15 53.77 -11.01
N MET A 130 26.98 53.24 -9.79
CA MET A 130 28.10 53.06 -8.84
C MET A 130 29.08 51.95 -9.26
N ASN A 131 28.60 50.92 -9.98
CA ASN A 131 29.45 49.80 -10.43
C ASN A 131 30.07 50.06 -11.81
N ASP A 132 29.41 50.83 -12.67
CA ASP A 132 29.93 51.18 -14.00
C ASP A 132 31.13 52.15 -13.93
N ASP A 133 31.23 52.97 -12.89
CA ASP A 133 32.34 53.91 -12.67
C ASP A 133 33.52 53.31 -11.89
N LEU A 134 33.37 52.11 -11.30
CA LEU A 134 34.42 51.50 -10.47
C LEU A 134 35.57 50.95 -11.31
N ALA A 135 35.27 50.31 -12.44
CA ALA A 135 36.30 49.75 -13.32
C ALA A 135 37.23 50.82 -13.91
N PRO A 136 36.72 51.95 -14.49
CA PRO A 136 37.57 53.05 -14.94
C PRO A 136 38.35 53.74 -13.81
N ALA A 137 37.78 53.81 -12.60
CA ALA A 137 38.46 54.41 -11.45
C ALA A 137 39.65 53.57 -10.96
N LEU A 138 39.51 52.24 -10.99
CA LEU A 138 40.59 51.31 -10.63
C LEU A 138 41.74 51.33 -11.65
N GLU A 139 41.44 51.42 -12.95
CA GLU A 139 42.48 51.59 -13.99
C GLU A 139 43.29 52.87 -13.79
N ARG A 140 42.62 54.01 -13.56
CA ARG A 140 43.32 55.28 -13.27
C ARG A 140 44.18 55.20 -12.00
N PHE A 141 43.73 54.44 -11.01
CA PHE A 141 44.51 54.22 -9.79
C PHE A 141 45.75 53.36 -10.03
N ALA A 142 45.63 52.32 -10.86
CA ALA A 142 46.75 51.50 -11.28
C ALA A 142 47.79 52.33 -12.05
N ASP A 143 47.36 53.17 -13.00
CA ASP A 143 48.24 54.07 -13.74
C ASP A 143 48.98 55.04 -12.80
N LEU A 144 48.29 55.56 -11.78
CA LEU A 144 48.91 56.45 -10.78
C LEU A 144 49.96 55.73 -9.94
N LEU A 145 49.70 54.48 -9.54
CA LEU A 145 50.66 53.66 -8.80
C LEU A 145 51.90 53.34 -9.64
N GLU A 146 51.73 53.01 -10.91
CA GLU A 146 52.83 52.75 -11.85
C GLU A 146 53.70 54.01 -12.03
N ASN A 147 53.09 55.16 -12.28
CA ASN A 147 53.80 56.44 -12.38
C ASN A 147 54.54 56.82 -11.08
N CYS A 148 53.99 56.48 -9.91
CA CYS A 148 54.68 56.70 -8.64
C CYS A 148 55.87 55.76 -8.45
N ALA A 149 55.75 54.50 -8.87
CA ALA A 149 56.83 53.53 -8.85
C ALA A 149 57.98 53.96 -9.78
N GLU A 150 57.69 54.37 -11.02
CA GLU A 150 58.71 54.88 -11.95
C GLU A 150 59.45 56.10 -11.40
N ARG A 151 58.74 57.02 -10.74
CA ARG A 151 59.36 58.19 -10.10
C ARG A 151 60.22 57.84 -8.89
N LEU A 152 59.86 56.79 -8.15
CA LEU A 152 60.68 56.27 -7.05
C LEU A 152 61.96 55.65 -7.61
N GLU A 153 61.87 54.82 -8.64
CA GLU A 153 63.02 54.19 -9.29
C GLU A 153 63.97 55.22 -9.94
N GLN A 154 63.43 56.25 -10.61
CA GLN A 154 64.24 57.33 -11.19
C GLN A 154 64.95 58.20 -10.16
N ARG A 155 64.51 58.17 -8.89
CA ARG A 155 65.09 58.96 -7.79
C ARG A 155 66.06 58.15 -6.93
N LEU A 156 66.19 56.84 -7.19
CA LEU A 156 67.11 55.93 -6.53
C LEU A 156 68.38 55.74 -7.40
N PRO A 157 69.57 56.20 -6.97
CA PRO A 157 70.83 55.80 -7.62
C PRO A 157 71.11 54.30 -7.40
N ALA A 158 71.66 53.64 -8.43
CA ALA A 158 72.02 52.21 -8.43
C ALA A 158 72.90 51.80 -7.22
N PRO A 159 72.85 50.53 -6.77
CA PRO A 159 72.98 50.17 -5.36
C PRO A 159 74.44 50.16 -4.88
N TYR A 160 74.69 50.77 -3.71
CA TYR A 160 75.92 50.58 -2.95
C TYR A 160 75.66 49.59 -1.81
N MET A 161 76.19 48.38 -1.98
CA MET A 161 76.45 47.43 -0.90
C MET A 161 77.39 48.08 0.13
N ASP A 162 77.13 47.90 1.42
CA ASP A 162 78.09 47.38 2.42
C ASP A 162 77.74 47.82 3.86
N GLY A 163 77.92 46.91 4.81
CA GLY A 163 78.42 47.26 6.15
C GLY A 163 77.45 47.39 7.33
N GLY A 164 77.02 46.24 7.88
CA GLY A 164 77.27 45.86 9.28
C GLY A 164 76.67 46.64 10.49
N GLY A 165 76.09 45.89 11.43
CA GLY A 165 76.05 46.25 12.87
C GLY A 165 74.64 46.27 13.49
N THR A 166 74.03 45.12 13.78
CA THR A 166 73.87 44.54 15.15
C THR A 166 73.22 45.42 16.23
N ALA A 167 72.01 45.06 16.66
CA ALA A 167 71.58 44.88 18.07
C ALA A 167 70.08 44.51 18.14
N ARG A 168 69.74 43.21 18.18
CA ARG A 168 69.04 42.52 19.30
C ARG A 168 68.41 43.42 20.38
N HIS A 169 67.09 43.36 20.58
CA HIS A 169 66.45 42.61 21.69
C HIS A 169 64.90 42.66 21.58
N GLU A 170 64.34 41.54 21.12
CA GLU A 170 63.17 40.76 21.58
C GLU A 170 61.93 41.33 22.34
N PRO A 171 60.81 40.56 22.34
CA PRO A 171 59.44 41.04 22.19
C PRO A 171 58.59 40.86 23.46
N THR A 172 57.31 41.25 23.41
CA THR A 172 56.27 40.67 24.28
C THR A 172 54.89 40.78 23.62
N GLU A 173 54.51 39.69 22.94
CA GLU A 173 53.23 38.98 23.11
C GLU A 173 52.76 38.99 24.58
N TYR A 174 51.51 38.98 25.02
CA TYR A 174 50.15 38.56 24.60
C TYR A 174 49.20 39.14 25.72
N PRO A 175 47.89 38.82 25.86
CA PRO A 175 47.00 37.98 25.06
C PRO A 175 45.81 38.69 24.42
#